data_AF-A0A0B7A5G4-F1
#
_entry.id   AF-A0A0B7A5G4-F1
#
_cell.length_a   1.000
_cell.length_b   1.000
_cell.length_c   1.000
_cell.angle_alpha   90.00
_cell.angle_beta   90.00
_cell.angle_gamma   90.00
#
_symmetry.space_group_name_H-M   'P 1'
#
loop_
_entity.id
_entity.type
_entity.pdbx_description
1 polymer ?
#
loop_
_entity_poly.entity_id
_entity_poly.type
_entity_poly.pdbx_seq_one_letter_code
_entity_poly.pdbx_strand_id
1 'polypeptide(L)'
;EIQMMSSRDPETLLTSLLRVFGDNRSTHALLSAFFALSQGDGESCLDFSHRLAELFAKVTKAQVQQGTVPLDASNLRDHFIASLRDKLCSNMLVDR
;
A
#
# COMPACT_ATOMS: atom_id res chain seq x y z
N GLU A 1 16.04 -1.62 47.64
CA GLU A 1 16.35 -1.96 46.23
C GLU A 1 15.23 -1.48 45.34
N ILE A 2 15.50 -0.54 44.44
CA ILE A 2 14.54 -0.18 43.38
C ILE A 2 14.91 -1.06 42.19
N GLN A 3 14.08 -2.07 41.95
CA GLN A 3 14.18 -2.94 40.79
C GLN A 3 14.10 -2.07 39.52
N MET A 4 15.25 -1.84 38.89
CA MET A 4 15.29 -1.23 37.56
C MET A 4 14.50 -2.13 36.63
N MET A 5 13.34 -1.63 36.20
CA MET A 5 12.51 -2.25 35.18
C MET A 5 13.40 -2.57 33.98
N SER A 6 13.53 -3.86 33.69
CA SER A 6 14.27 -4.37 32.54
C SER A 6 13.95 -3.54 31.31
N SER A 7 14.97 -2.94 30.72
CA SER A 7 14.92 -2.19 29.48
C SER A 7 14.22 -3.07 28.44
N ARG A 8 12.91 -2.86 28.22
CA ARG A 8 12.19 -3.59 27.18
C ARG A 8 12.91 -3.31 25.87
N ASP A 9 13.39 -4.38 25.27
CA ASP A 9 14.05 -4.36 23.97
C ASP A 9 13.19 -3.53 22.99
N PRO A 10 13.74 -2.45 22.40
CA PRO A 10 12.98 -1.54 21.54
C PRO A 10 12.38 -2.25 20.34
N GLU A 11 13.02 -3.32 19.83
CA GLU A 11 12.49 -4.15 18.75
C GLU A 11 11.21 -4.89 19.16
N THR A 12 11.15 -5.38 20.40
CA THR A 12 9.95 -6.02 20.95
C THR A 12 8.79 -5.03 21.08
N LEU A 13 9.06 -3.79 21.48
CA LEU A 13 8.05 -2.73 21.55
C LEU A 13 7.54 -2.37 20.14
N LEU A 14 8.45 -2.15 19.20
CA LEU A 14 8.11 -1.84 17.80
C LEU A 14 7.30 -2.97 17.17
N THR A 15 7.71 -4.22 17.35
CA THR A 15 6.99 -5.40 16.85
C THR A 15 5.58 -5.47 17.41
N SER A 16 5.42 -5.20 18.71
CA SER A 16 4.11 -5.16 19.36
C SER A 16 3.25 -4.02 18.81
N LEU A 17 3.84 -2.85 18.58
CA LEU A 17 3.16 -1.69 18.02
C LEU A 17 2.69 -1.97 16.58
N LEU A 18 3.56 -2.54 15.75
CA LEU A 18 3.24 -2.96 14.38
C LEU A 18 2.19 -4.07 14.36
N ARG A 19 2.18 -4.97 15.34
CA ARG A 19 1.15 -6.00 15.45
C ARG A 19 -0.23 -5.42 15.78
N VAL A 20 -0.30 -4.38 16.61
CA VAL A 20 -1.59 -3.81 17.06
C VAL A 20 -2.08 -2.73 16.09
N PHE A 21 -1.19 -1.85 15.64
CA PHE A 21 -1.52 -0.66 14.85
C PHE A 21 -1.05 -0.74 13.40
N GLY A 22 -0.22 -1.72 13.06
CA GLY A 22 0.17 -1.96 11.68
C GLY A 22 -0.98 -2.52 10.86
N ASP A 23 -0.78 -2.51 9.55
CA ASP A 23 -1.77 -3.01 8.61
C ASP A 23 -1.86 -4.54 8.68
N ASN A 24 -2.85 -5.03 9.43
CA ASN A 24 -3.09 -6.46 9.66
C ASN A 24 -4.02 -7.10 8.62
N ARG A 25 -4.32 -6.39 7.52
CA ARG A 25 -5.14 -6.93 6.44
C ARG A 25 -4.45 -8.13 5.80
N SER A 26 -5.23 -9.16 5.46
CA SER A 26 -4.71 -10.29 4.70
C SER A 26 -4.28 -9.82 3.30
N THR A 27 -3.34 -10.54 2.67
CA THR A 27 -2.92 -10.25 1.29
C THR A 27 -4.10 -10.14 0.32
N HIS A 28 -5.11 -11.01 0.48
CA HIS A 28 -6.34 -10.93 -0.32
C HIS A 28 -7.12 -9.62 -0.08
N ALA A 29 -7.26 -9.18 1.17
CA ALA A 29 -7.91 -7.92 1.50
C ALA A 29 -7.13 -6.71 0.96
N LEU A 30 -5.79 -6.76 0.97
CA LEU A 30 -4.93 -5.75 0.37
C LEU A 30 -5.08 -5.70 -1.16
N LEU A 31 -5.10 -6.87 -1.81
CA LEU A 31 -5.33 -6.99 -3.26
C LEU A 31 -6.69 -6.44 -3.66
N SER A 32 -7.74 -6.81 -2.92
CA SER A 32 -9.09 -6.29 -3.15
C SER A 32 -9.15 -4.77 -2.97
N ALA A 33 -8.50 -4.23 -1.93
CA ALA A 33 -8.41 -2.79 -1.72
C ALA A 33 -7.64 -2.09 -2.84
N PHE A 34 -6.58 -2.71 -3.36
CA PHE A 34 -5.78 -2.18 -4.47
C PHE A 34 -6.63 -2.02 -5.72
N PHE A 35 -7.28 -3.09 -6.20
CA PHE A 35 -8.07 -3.04 -7.42
C PHE A 35 -9.38 -2.27 -7.30
N ALA A 36 -9.87 -2.03 -6.08
CA ALA A 36 -11.03 -1.18 -5.84
C ALA A 36 -10.67 0.32 -5.74
N LEU A 37 -9.38 0.67 -5.70
CA LEU A 37 -8.95 2.05 -5.50
C LEU A 37 -9.17 2.86 -6.77
N SER A 38 -9.93 3.94 -6.64
CA SER A 38 -10.13 4.95 -7.69
C SER A 38 -9.79 6.34 -7.18
N GLN A 39 -9.49 7.24 -8.11
CA GLN A 39 -9.27 8.65 -7.79
C GLN A 39 -10.53 9.25 -7.19
N GLY A 40 -10.40 9.82 -5.99
CA GLY A 40 -11.48 10.45 -5.24
C GLY A 40 -11.98 11.73 -5.91
N ASP A 41 -13.14 12.24 -5.45
CA ASP A 41 -13.60 13.55 -5.88
C ASP A 41 -12.71 14.66 -5.32
N GLY A 42 -12.26 15.57 -6.19
CA GLY A 42 -11.31 16.61 -5.85
C GLY A 42 -9.89 16.14 -5.47
N GLU A 43 -9.59 14.83 -5.54
CA GLU A 43 -8.25 14.31 -5.29
C GLU A 43 -7.32 14.65 -6.45
N SER A 44 -6.14 15.20 -6.16
CA SER A 44 -5.17 15.48 -7.22
C SER A 44 -4.61 14.18 -7.80
N CYS A 45 -4.20 14.21 -9.07
CA CYS A 45 -3.57 13.07 -9.72
C CYS A 45 -2.31 12.60 -8.95
N LEU A 46 -1.55 13.56 -8.39
CA LEU A 46 -0.35 13.28 -7.59
C LEU A 46 -0.71 12.57 -6.29
N ASP A 47 -1.69 13.06 -5.54
CA ASP A 47 -2.13 12.45 -4.28
C ASP A 47 -2.65 11.02 -4.50
N PHE A 48 -3.44 10.84 -5.57
CA PHE A 48 -3.92 9.53 -5.98
C PHE A 48 -2.75 8.59 -6.31
N SER A 49 -1.75 9.06 -7.06
CA SER A 49 -0.58 8.26 -7.41
C SER A 49 0.20 7.78 -6.18
N HIS A 50 0.37 8.64 -5.18
CA HIS A 50 1.05 8.29 -3.93
C HIS A 50 0.25 7.28 -3.11
N ARG A 51 -1.07 7.51 -2.97
CA ARG A 51 -1.96 6.60 -2.23
C ARG A 51 -1.99 5.21 -2.87
N LEU A 52 -2.04 5.15 -4.20
CA LEU A 52 -2.02 3.89 -4.94
C LEU A 52 -0.66 3.18 -4.83
N ALA A 53 0.45 3.92 -4.95
CA ALA A 53 1.80 3.37 -4.80
C ALA A 53 2.06 2.81 -3.39
N GLU A 54 1.57 3.49 -2.35
CA GLU A 54 1.68 3.01 -0.96
C GLU A 54 0.92 1.69 -0.79
N LEU A 55 -0.28 1.58 -1.37
CA LEU A 55 -1.07 0.36 -1.30
C LEU A 55 -0.42 -0.79 -2.08
N PHE A 56 0.15 -0.51 -3.25
CA PHE A 56 0.93 -1.48 -4.03
C PHE A 56 2.15 -2.00 -3.27
N ALA A 57 2.88 -1.12 -2.58
CA ALA A 57 4.02 -1.51 -1.74
C ALA A 57 3.58 -2.45 -0.58
N LYS A 58 2.42 -2.18 0.03
CA LYS A 58 1.85 -3.06 1.06
C LYS A 58 1.46 -4.43 0.50
N VAL A 59 0.82 -4.46 -0.67
CA VAL A 59 0.43 -5.71 -1.34
C VAL A 59 1.66 -6.55 -1.70
N THR A 60 2.64 -5.98 -2.39
CA THR A 60 3.84 -6.70 -2.83
C THR A 60 4.65 -7.22 -1.63
N LYS A 61 4.80 -6.42 -0.57
CA LYS A 61 5.42 -6.87 0.69
C LYS A 61 4.68 -8.06 1.29
N ALA A 62 3.35 -8.01 1.38
CA ALA A 62 2.54 -9.10 1.91
C ALA A 62 2.61 -10.37 1.03
N GLN A 63 2.64 -10.21 -0.29
CA GLN A 63 2.79 -11.31 -1.24
C GLN A 63 4.15 -12.03 -1.08
N VAL A 64 5.24 -11.28 -0.95
CA VAL A 64 6.58 -11.81 -0.68
C VAL A 64 6.62 -12.57 0.65
N GLN A 65 6.05 -12.00 1.71
CA GLN A 65 6.00 -12.64 3.03
C GLN A 65 5.21 -13.96 3.03
N GLN A 66 4.20 -14.09 2.17
CA GLN A 66 3.42 -15.32 2.00
C GLN A 66 3.99 -16.29 0.95
N GLY A 67 5.09 -15.95 0.28
CA GLY A 67 5.68 -16.78 -0.78
C GLY A 67 4.86 -16.82 -2.08
N THR A 68 3.97 -15.86 -2.29
CA THR A 68 3.19 -15.71 -3.53
C THR A 68 3.90 -14.80 -4.53
N VAL A 69 3.56 -14.92 -5.82
CA VAL A 69 4.13 -14.08 -6.87
C VAL A 69 3.69 -12.62 -6.66
N PRO A 70 4.62 -11.66 -6.51
CA PRO A 70 4.29 -10.25 -6.37
C PRO A 70 3.62 -9.70 -7.63
N LEU A 71 2.74 -8.71 -7.46
CA LEU A 71 2.22 -7.94 -8.59
C LEU A 71 3.34 -7.27 -9.37
N ASP A 72 3.23 -7.30 -10.70
CA ASP A 72 4.16 -6.62 -11.58
C ASP A 72 3.96 -5.10 -11.57
N ALA A 73 5.02 -4.35 -11.87
CA ALA A 73 4.95 -2.90 -11.96
C ALA A 73 4.01 -2.42 -13.08
N SER A 74 3.82 -3.22 -14.14
CA SER A 74 2.80 -2.94 -15.17
C SER A 74 1.39 -2.87 -14.58
N ASN A 75 1.05 -3.74 -13.63
CA ASN A 75 -0.26 -3.73 -12.98
C ASN A 75 -0.51 -2.43 -12.21
N LEU A 76 0.53 -1.83 -11.61
CA LEU A 76 0.43 -0.53 -10.95
C LEU A 76 0.11 0.57 -11.96
N ARG A 77 0.88 0.64 -13.05
CA ARG A 77 0.69 1.66 -14.09
C ARG A 77 -0.67 1.53 -14.75
N ASP A 78 -1.03 0.32 -15.16
CA ASP A 78 -2.25 0.07 -15.92
C ASP A 78 -3.48 0.34 -15.05
N HIS A 79 -3.43 -0.05 -13.77
CA HIS A 79 -4.50 0.26 -12.83
C HIS A 79 -4.57 1.76 -12.52
N PHE A 80 -3.43 2.44 -12.35
CA PHE A 80 -3.40 3.89 -12.17
C PHE A 80 -4.12 4.62 -13.30
N ILE A 81 -3.77 4.32 -14.56
CA ILE A 81 -4.38 4.94 -15.74
C ILE A 81 -5.89 4.64 -15.80
N ALA A 82 -6.28 3.38 -15.59
CA ALA A 82 -7.69 2.96 -15.65
C ALA A 82 -8.56 3.60 -14.56
N SER A 83 -7.97 3.89 -13.40
CA SER A 83 -8.64 4.42 -12.21
C SER A 83 -8.58 5.95 -12.07
N LEU A 84 -7.96 6.64 -13.04
CA LEU A 84 -8.01 8.09 -13.13
C LEU A 84 -9.41 8.56 -13.51
N ARG A 85 -9.89 9.57 -12.78
CA ARG A 85 -11.15 10.24 -13.09
C ARG A 85 -10.97 11.24 -14.24
N ASP A 86 -9.80 11.89 -14.28
CA ASP A 86 -9.44 12.80 -15.36
C ASP A 86 -9.03 12.03 -16.63
N LYS A 87 -9.96 11.97 -17.58
CA LYS A 87 -9.78 11.35 -18.90
C LYS A 87 -8.70 12.05 -19.72
N LEU A 88 -8.45 13.34 -19.50
CA LEU A 88 -7.47 14.13 -20.24
C LEU A 88 -6.04 13.75 -19.81
N CYS A 89 -5.83 13.59 -18.50
CA CYS A 89 -4.61 13.02 -17.95
C CYS A 89 -4.42 11.55 -18.38
N SER A 90 -5.48 10.74 -18.34
CA SER A 90 -5.42 9.34 -18.78
C SER A 90 -4.96 9.23 -20.23
N ASN A 91 -5.51 10.05 -21.15
CA ASN A 91 -5.16 9.99 -22.57
C ASN A 91 -3.70 10.41 -22.82
N MET A 92 -3.21 11.46 -22.15
CA MET A 92 -1.81 11.89 -22.28
C MET A 92 -0.79 10.84 -21.79
N LEU A 93 -1.18 9.98 -20.86
CA LEU A 93 -0.30 8.93 -20.31
C LEU A 93 -0.29 7.65 -21.15
N VAL A 94 -1.31 7.43 -21.98
CA VAL A 94 -1.41 6.26 -22.88
C VAL A 94 -0.71 6.51 -24.23
N ASP A 95 -0.62 7.75 -24.68
CA ASP A 95 -0.13 8.14 -26.01
C ASP A 95 1.41 8.25 -26.11
N ARG A 96 2.16 7.47 -25.33
CA ARG A 96 3.64 7.45 -25.29
C ARG A 96 4.22 6.12 -25.73
#